data_AF-A0A3M1JH88-F1
#
_entry.id   AF-A0A3M1JH88-F1
#
_cell.length_a   1.000
_cell.length_b   1.000
_cell.length_c   1.000
_cell.angle_alpha   90.00
_cell.angle_beta   90.00
_cell.angle_gamma   90.00
#
_symmetry.space_group_name_H-M   'P 1'
#
loop_
_entity.id
_entity.type
_entity.pdbx_description
1 polymer ?
#
loop_
_entity_poly.entity_id
_entity_poly.type
_entity_poly.pdbx_seq_one_letter_code
_entity_poly.pdbx_strand_id
1 'polypeptide(L)'
;DDSAVTALQSLAAGSDAPALFLLVHPGETPLDRTRWETTDRARAWRNPALLPLGVYAGDDLFTVLPDDPHRFSEPPTAAFGPAQNIKLLEARLHTIQQDDTPVRALLLTWQTDAPLTTDFTVFVHLRAADGFVRSQADGPPAGGAYPTSAWQPGQVVQDIHLLPPGEDLSQVASIALGLYNPATGERLPAFGPDGARLPDDAWLMPLK
;
A
#
# COMPACT_ATOMS: atom_id res chain seq x y z
N ASP A 1 26.07 -1.79 -13.10
CA ASP A 1 26.39 -2.84 -12.13
C ASP A 1 25.82 -4.17 -12.65
N ASP A 2 26.65 -5.20 -12.82
CA ASP A 2 26.23 -6.50 -13.38
C ASP A 2 25.26 -7.26 -12.45
N SER A 3 25.28 -6.96 -11.15
CA SER A 3 24.38 -7.56 -10.15
C SER A 3 22.94 -7.09 -10.34
N ALA A 4 22.73 -5.79 -10.54
CA ALA A 4 21.43 -5.18 -10.82
C ALA A 4 20.82 -5.71 -12.12
N VAL A 5 21.62 -5.83 -13.19
CA VAL A 5 21.17 -6.39 -14.47
C VAL A 5 20.74 -7.86 -14.32
N THR A 6 21.50 -8.66 -13.57
CA THR A 6 21.17 -10.07 -13.31
C THR A 6 19.88 -10.22 -12.49
N ALA A 7 19.67 -9.34 -11.50
CA ALA A 7 18.43 -9.31 -10.72
C ALA A 7 17.21 -8.93 -11.57
N LEU A 8 17.33 -7.89 -12.41
CA LEU A 8 16.29 -7.49 -13.37
C LEU A 8 15.95 -8.60 -14.37
N GLN A 9 16.96 -9.31 -14.88
CA GLN A 9 16.76 -10.45 -15.78
C GLN A 9 16.04 -11.61 -15.09
N SER A 10 16.35 -11.87 -13.82
CA SER A 10 15.68 -12.91 -13.02
C SER A 10 14.21 -12.57 -12.75
N LEU A 11 13.90 -11.29 -12.47
CA LEU A 11 12.52 -10.80 -12.31
C LEU A 11 11.75 -10.84 -13.63
N ALA A 12 12.38 -10.47 -14.75
CA ALA A 12 11.76 -10.51 -16.07
C ALA A 12 11.46 -11.95 -16.53
N ALA A 13 12.32 -12.92 -16.17
CA ALA A 13 12.14 -14.32 -16.53
C ALA A 13 10.95 -15.00 -15.83
N GLY A 14 10.44 -14.42 -14.73
CA GLY A 14 9.29 -14.91 -13.98
C GLY A 14 7.94 -14.30 -14.35
N SER A 15 7.88 -13.41 -15.35
CA SER A 15 6.64 -12.73 -15.75
C SER A 15 6.14 -13.21 -17.11
N ASP A 16 4.86 -13.60 -17.18
CA ASP A 16 4.19 -14.03 -18.42
C ASP A 16 3.85 -12.85 -19.37
N ALA A 17 4.12 -11.60 -18.98
CA ALA A 17 3.81 -10.39 -19.75
C ALA A 17 5.02 -9.44 -19.80
N PRO A 18 5.14 -8.59 -20.84
CA PRO A 18 6.19 -7.57 -20.87
C PRO A 18 6.01 -6.60 -19.69
N ALA A 19 6.92 -6.67 -18.73
CA ALA A 19 6.99 -5.77 -17.59
C ALA A 19 8.06 -4.69 -17.86
N LEU A 20 7.68 -3.42 -17.66
CA LEU A 20 8.66 -2.33 -17.58
C LEU A 20 9.12 -2.24 -16.13
N PHE A 21 10.43 -2.24 -15.92
CA PHE A 21 11.04 -2.04 -14.60
C PHE A 21 11.72 -0.68 -14.55
N LEU A 22 11.55 0.01 -13.42
CA LEU A 22 12.24 1.25 -13.10
C LEU A 22 13.17 0.97 -11.92
N LEU A 23 14.48 1.04 -12.18
CA LEU A 23 15.51 0.98 -11.14
C LEU A 23 16.02 2.39 -10.89
N VAL A 24 15.98 2.82 -9.63
CA VAL A 24 16.48 4.13 -9.20
C VAL A 24 17.80 3.93 -8.47
N HIS A 25 18.88 4.46 -9.04
CA HIS A 25 20.21 4.48 -8.46
C HIS A 25 20.46 5.81 -7.74
N PRO A 26 20.08 5.97 -6.46
CA PRO A 26 20.17 7.27 -5.78
C PRO A 26 21.61 7.76 -5.58
N GLY A 27 22.61 6.87 -5.71
CA GLY A 27 24.02 7.23 -5.60
C GLY A 27 24.67 7.75 -6.89
N GLU A 28 23.96 7.72 -8.03
CA GLU A 28 24.54 8.09 -9.33
C GLU A 28 24.13 9.51 -9.76
N THR A 29 25.09 10.31 -10.22
CA THR A 29 24.80 11.65 -10.78
C THR A 29 23.92 11.50 -12.03
N PRO A 30 22.87 12.33 -12.23
CA PRO A 30 22.56 13.58 -11.50
C PRO A 30 21.60 13.43 -10.30
N LEU A 31 21.27 12.21 -9.86
CA LEU A 31 20.47 12.02 -8.65
C LEU A 31 21.25 12.41 -7.39
N ASP A 32 20.53 12.94 -6.41
CA ASP A 32 21.03 13.21 -5.07
C ASP A 32 20.40 12.20 -4.10
N ARG A 33 21.24 11.37 -3.47
CA ARG A 33 20.79 10.29 -2.58
C ARG A 33 19.95 10.81 -1.42
N THR A 34 20.41 11.87 -0.78
CA THR A 34 19.74 12.45 0.39
C THR A 34 18.35 12.94 0.00
N ARG A 35 18.23 13.67 -1.12
CA ARG A 35 16.96 14.14 -1.64
C ARG A 35 16.02 12.99 -2.01
N TRP A 36 16.56 11.94 -2.63
CA TRP A 36 15.79 10.74 -2.95
C TRP A 36 15.20 10.10 -1.69
N GLU A 37 16.05 9.77 -0.72
CA GLU A 37 15.67 9.07 0.51
C GLU A 37 14.70 9.88 1.38
N THR A 38 14.82 11.21 1.38
CA THR A 38 14.03 12.11 2.23
C THR A 38 12.73 12.59 1.58
N THR A 39 12.69 12.71 0.25
CA THR A 39 11.57 13.39 -0.44
C THR A 39 11.05 12.62 -1.64
N ASP A 40 11.90 12.28 -2.60
CA ASP A 40 11.43 11.82 -3.91
C ASP A 40 10.98 10.35 -3.88
N ARG A 41 11.59 9.50 -3.04
CA ARG A 41 11.16 8.11 -2.84
C ARG A 41 9.71 8.02 -2.37
N ALA A 42 9.33 8.85 -1.40
CA ALA A 42 7.95 8.93 -0.91
C ALA A 42 6.96 9.44 -1.97
N ARG A 43 7.40 10.19 -2.98
CA ARG A 43 6.55 10.56 -4.12
C ARG A 43 6.38 9.38 -5.08
N ALA A 44 7.46 8.64 -5.35
CA ALA A 44 7.43 7.46 -6.19
C ALA A 44 6.53 6.36 -5.60
N TRP A 45 6.65 6.07 -4.32
CA TRP A 45 5.87 5.04 -3.62
C TRP A 45 4.36 5.31 -3.57
N ARG A 46 3.94 6.57 -3.75
CA ARG A 46 2.53 6.97 -3.78
C ARG A 46 1.95 7.03 -5.19
N ASN A 47 2.78 6.85 -6.22
CA ASN A 47 2.36 6.93 -7.60
C ASN A 47 1.68 5.61 -8.00
N PRO A 48 0.37 5.60 -8.32
CA PRO A 48 -0.35 4.37 -8.67
C PRO A 48 0.10 3.72 -10.00
N ALA A 49 1.02 4.35 -10.73
CA ALA A 49 1.69 3.74 -11.88
C ALA A 49 2.94 2.93 -11.49
N LEU A 50 3.42 3.00 -10.25
CA LEU A 50 4.64 2.35 -9.78
C LEU A 50 4.33 1.36 -8.66
N LEU A 51 4.54 0.07 -8.92
CA LEU A 51 4.46 -0.95 -7.88
C LEU A 51 5.87 -1.23 -7.36
N PRO A 52 6.19 -0.95 -6.08
CA PRO A 52 7.52 -1.24 -5.56
C PRO A 52 7.73 -2.75 -5.44
N LEU A 53 8.87 -3.18 -5.94
CA LEU A 53 9.36 -4.55 -5.80
C LEU A 53 10.37 -4.68 -4.67
N GLY A 54 10.90 -3.55 -4.17
CA GLY A 54 11.78 -3.52 -3.02
C GLY A 54 13.06 -2.72 -3.24
N VAL A 55 14.01 -2.93 -2.34
CA VAL A 55 15.36 -2.38 -2.41
C VAL A 55 16.34 -3.52 -2.76
N TYR A 56 17.14 -3.30 -3.80
CA TYR A 56 18.15 -4.24 -4.28
C TYR A 56 19.50 -3.55 -4.32
N ALA A 57 20.47 -4.06 -3.54
CA ALA A 57 21.82 -3.48 -3.44
C ALA A 57 21.84 -1.96 -3.11
N GLY A 58 20.83 -1.46 -2.40
CA GLY A 58 20.67 -0.04 -2.06
C GLY A 58 19.92 0.81 -3.10
N ASP A 59 19.44 0.20 -4.19
CA ASP A 59 18.63 0.84 -5.22
C ASP A 59 17.15 0.49 -5.09
N ASP A 60 16.27 1.47 -5.30
CA ASP A 60 14.82 1.24 -5.27
C ASP A 60 14.34 0.70 -6.61
N LEU A 61 13.65 -0.45 -6.59
CA LEU A 61 13.10 -1.10 -7.77
C LEU A 61 11.58 -1.05 -7.77
N PHE A 62 11.02 -0.69 -8.92
CA PHE A 62 9.59 -0.68 -9.20
C PHE A 62 9.30 -1.44 -10.48
N THR A 63 8.12 -2.03 -10.59
CA THR A 63 7.50 -2.28 -11.89
C THR A 63 6.56 -1.14 -12.25
N VAL A 64 6.64 -0.68 -13.49
CA VAL A 64 5.75 0.32 -14.04
C VAL A 64 4.53 -0.40 -14.57
N LEU A 65 3.39 -0.13 -13.94
CA LEU A 65 2.13 -0.68 -14.36
C LEU A 65 1.71 0.01 -15.68
N PRO A 66 1.16 -0.72 -16.68
CA PRO A 66 0.74 -0.15 -17.96
C PRO A 66 -0.19 1.05 -17.79
N ASP A 67 -0.22 1.99 -18.72
CA ASP A 67 -1.29 3.00 -18.68
C ASP A 67 -2.62 2.32 -19.03
N ASP A 68 -3.53 2.28 -18.06
CA ASP A 68 -4.85 1.67 -18.21
C ASP A 68 -5.91 2.69 -17.74
N PRO A 69 -6.65 3.31 -18.69
CA PRO A 69 -7.65 4.32 -18.35
C PRO A 69 -8.84 3.75 -17.59
N HIS A 70 -8.99 2.42 -17.56
CA HIS A 70 -10.02 1.72 -16.80
C HIS A 70 -9.52 1.26 -15.43
N ARG A 71 -8.25 1.51 -15.09
CA ARG A 71 -7.72 1.22 -13.76
C ARG A 71 -8.52 2.00 -12.71
N PHE A 72 -9.10 1.26 -11.77
CA PHE A 72 -9.97 1.77 -10.71
C PHE A 72 -11.33 2.32 -11.20
N SER A 73 -11.83 1.87 -12.35
CA SER A 73 -13.19 2.20 -12.83
C SER A 73 -14.30 1.37 -12.17
N GLU A 74 -13.95 0.27 -11.51
CA GLU A 74 -14.85 -0.55 -10.71
C GLU A 74 -15.31 0.18 -9.43
N PRO A 75 -16.46 -0.20 -8.84
CA PRO A 75 -16.86 0.29 -7.53
C PRO A 75 -15.76 0.07 -6.48
N PRO A 76 -15.61 0.98 -5.50
CA PRO A 76 -14.59 0.83 -4.48
C PRO A 76 -14.83 -0.46 -3.68
N THR A 77 -13.74 -1.10 -3.27
CA THR A 77 -13.74 -2.29 -2.43
C THR A 77 -14.40 -2.00 -1.06
N ALA A 78 -14.20 -0.80 -0.53
CA ALA A 78 -14.87 -0.29 0.65
C ALA A 78 -14.85 1.24 0.68
N ALA A 79 -15.79 1.85 1.42
CA ALA A 79 -15.80 3.27 1.69
C ALA A 79 -15.84 3.56 3.21
N PHE A 80 -15.25 4.67 3.63
CA PHE A 80 -15.03 5.01 5.03
C PHE A 80 -15.50 6.42 5.36
N GLY A 81 -15.97 6.58 6.59
CA GLY A 81 -16.50 7.83 7.12
C GLY A 81 -18.01 7.99 6.90
N PRO A 82 -18.66 8.91 7.63
CA PRO A 82 -20.12 9.07 7.59
C PRO A 82 -20.64 9.48 6.20
N ALA A 83 -19.83 10.22 5.43
CA ALA A 83 -20.13 10.62 4.07
C ALA A 83 -19.52 9.68 3.01
N GLN A 84 -18.83 8.61 3.43
CA GLN A 84 -18.21 7.62 2.53
C GLN A 84 -17.19 8.23 1.53
N ASN A 85 -16.59 9.36 1.91
CA ASN A 85 -15.70 10.13 1.04
C ASN A 85 -14.29 9.53 0.93
N ILE A 86 -13.89 8.60 1.80
CA ILE A 86 -12.58 7.93 1.71
C ILE A 86 -12.82 6.54 1.16
N LYS A 87 -12.25 6.23 0.00
CA LYS A 87 -12.48 4.99 -0.74
C LYS A 87 -11.23 4.15 -0.76
N LEU A 88 -11.35 2.89 -0.38
CA LEU A 88 -10.39 1.86 -0.72
C LEU A 88 -10.78 1.34 -2.10
N LEU A 89 -9.97 1.67 -3.10
CA LEU A 89 -10.16 1.19 -4.46
C LEU A 89 -9.69 -0.26 -4.56
N GLU A 90 -8.52 -0.55 -3.99
CA GLU A 90 -7.88 -1.85 -4.08
C GLU A 90 -6.99 -2.14 -2.88
N ALA A 91 -6.91 -3.41 -2.48
CA ALA A 91 -5.96 -3.90 -1.50
C ALA A 91 -5.34 -5.20 -2.00
N ARG A 92 -4.00 -5.25 -2.03
CA ARG A 92 -3.23 -6.41 -2.52
C ARG A 92 -2.16 -6.78 -1.53
N LEU A 93 -2.05 -8.08 -1.25
CA LEU A 93 -0.93 -8.61 -0.50
C LEU A 93 0.20 -8.95 -1.48
N HIS A 94 1.37 -8.36 -1.26
CA HIS A 94 2.54 -8.51 -2.11
C HIS A 94 3.74 -8.99 -1.29
N THR A 95 4.79 -9.44 -1.98
CA THR A 95 6.11 -9.68 -1.40
C THR A 95 7.07 -8.70 -2.03
N ILE A 96 7.74 -7.90 -1.21
CA ILE A 96 8.79 -6.98 -1.64
C ILE A 96 10.14 -7.48 -1.13
N GLN A 97 11.22 -7.17 -1.83
CA GLN A 97 12.57 -7.46 -1.37
C GLN A 97 13.09 -6.32 -0.48
N GLN A 98 13.66 -6.65 0.66
CA GLN A 98 14.35 -5.68 1.51
C GLN A 98 15.71 -6.25 1.89
N ASP A 99 16.78 -5.72 1.30
CA ASP A 99 18.16 -6.16 1.55
C ASP A 99 18.31 -7.70 1.48
N ASP A 100 17.87 -8.27 0.35
CA ASP A 100 17.82 -9.72 0.07
C ASP A 100 16.85 -10.55 0.93
N THR A 101 16.05 -9.92 1.79
CA THR A 101 15.02 -10.59 2.59
C THR A 101 13.63 -10.32 2.00
N PRO A 102 12.85 -11.36 1.67
CA PRO A 102 11.46 -11.16 1.25
C PRO A 102 10.61 -10.73 2.44
N VAL A 103 9.90 -9.62 2.28
CA VAL A 103 8.99 -9.04 3.27
C VAL A 103 7.58 -8.98 2.69
N ARG A 104 6.58 -9.35 3.48
CA ARG A 104 5.18 -9.22 3.07
C ARG A 104 4.71 -7.79 3.28
N ALA A 105 4.07 -7.23 2.26
CA ALA A 105 3.55 -5.87 2.27
C ALA A 105 2.11 -5.86 1.81
N LEU A 106 1.27 -5.11 2.51
CA LEU A 106 -0.08 -4.79 2.09
C LEU A 106 -0.05 -3.48 1.31
N LEU A 107 -0.35 -3.56 0.01
CA LEU A 107 -0.44 -2.41 -0.88
C LEU A 107 -1.90 -2.00 -0.97
N LEU A 108 -2.17 -0.75 -0.63
CA LEU A 108 -3.48 -0.16 -0.56
C LEU A 108 -3.56 0.96 -1.59
N THR A 109 -4.65 1.02 -2.32
CA THR A 109 -4.94 2.12 -3.23
C THR A 109 -6.17 2.85 -2.73
N TRP A 110 -5.98 4.12 -2.44
CA TRP A 110 -6.99 4.98 -1.87
C TRP A 110 -7.41 6.08 -2.86
N GLN A 111 -8.61 6.60 -2.67
CA GLN A 111 -9.06 7.85 -3.26
C GLN A 111 -9.94 8.59 -2.25
N THR A 112 -10.03 9.91 -2.38
CA THR A 112 -11.06 10.67 -1.68
C THR A 112 -11.90 11.52 -2.62
N ASP A 113 -13.19 11.67 -2.32
CA ASP A 113 -14.13 12.51 -3.09
C ASP A 113 -14.23 13.94 -2.55
N ALA A 114 -13.68 14.21 -1.36
CA ALA A 114 -13.82 15.50 -0.69
C ALA A 114 -12.54 15.85 0.08
N PRO A 115 -12.26 17.15 0.33
CA PRO A 115 -11.15 17.55 1.18
C PRO A 115 -11.26 16.93 2.57
N LEU A 116 -10.15 16.44 3.09
CA LEU A 116 -10.05 15.86 4.43
C LEU A 116 -9.32 16.86 5.33
N THR A 117 -9.83 17.06 6.55
CA THR A 117 -9.21 17.98 7.53
C THR A 117 -8.54 17.24 8.68
N THR A 118 -8.58 15.91 8.67
CA THR A 118 -8.05 15.05 9.72
C THR A 118 -7.05 14.09 9.10
N ASP A 119 -5.94 13.88 9.81
CA ASP A 119 -4.93 12.89 9.47
C ASP A 119 -5.29 11.57 10.14
N PHE A 120 -5.85 10.66 9.35
CA PHE A 120 -6.27 9.34 9.81
C PHE A 120 -5.11 8.35 9.77
N THR A 121 -5.16 7.39 10.69
CA THR A 121 -4.27 6.22 10.70
C THR A 121 -5.00 5.03 10.12
N VAL A 122 -4.34 4.29 9.24
CA VAL A 122 -4.83 3.00 8.74
C VAL A 122 -4.49 1.95 9.78
N PHE A 123 -5.48 1.18 10.22
CA PHE A 123 -5.22 -0.03 10.98
C PHE A 123 -5.20 -1.24 10.06
N VAL A 124 -4.24 -2.14 10.29
CA VAL A 124 -4.04 -3.38 9.54
C VAL A 124 -3.88 -4.49 10.56
N HIS A 125 -4.96 -5.23 10.82
CA HIS A 125 -4.99 -6.27 11.87
C HIS A 125 -5.02 -7.66 11.24
N LEU A 126 -4.01 -8.48 11.53
CA LEU A 126 -3.92 -9.85 11.04
C LEU A 126 -4.67 -10.75 12.02
N ARG A 127 -5.83 -11.25 11.60
CA ARG A 127 -6.77 -11.98 12.46
C ARG A 127 -6.70 -13.49 12.22
N ALA A 128 -6.63 -14.24 13.31
CA ALA A 128 -6.86 -15.69 13.31
C ALA A 128 -8.34 -16.02 13.04
N ALA A 129 -8.65 -17.31 12.88
CA ALA A 129 -10.00 -17.77 12.53
C ALA A 129 -11.05 -17.49 13.63
N ASP A 130 -10.62 -17.37 14.88
CA ASP A 130 -11.46 -17.02 16.04
C ASP A 130 -11.60 -15.49 16.24
N GLY A 131 -11.02 -14.68 15.34
CA GLY A 131 -11.02 -13.23 15.43
C GLY A 131 -9.88 -12.65 16.28
N PHE A 132 -9.04 -13.47 16.90
CA PHE A 132 -7.88 -12.99 17.65
C PHE A 132 -6.91 -12.23 16.74
N VAL A 133 -6.55 -11.01 17.13
CA VAL A 133 -5.52 -10.23 16.42
C VAL A 133 -4.15 -10.77 16.79
N ARG A 134 -3.52 -11.46 15.85
CA ARG A 134 -2.19 -12.07 16.04
C ARG A 134 -1.10 -11.02 16.02
N SER A 135 -1.20 -10.10 15.07
CA SER A 135 -0.28 -8.99 14.89
C SER A 135 -0.96 -7.86 14.11
N GLN A 136 -0.27 -6.72 14.03
CA GLN A 136 -0.81 -5.51 13.41
C GLN A 136 0.30 -4.70 12.73
N ALA A 137 -0.09 -3.93 11.71
CA ALA A 137 0.79 -3.04 10.96
C ALA A 137 0.18 -1.63 10.83
N ASP A 138 -0.44 -1.14 11.92
CA ASP A 138 -1.10 0.16 11.97
C ASP A 138 -0.12 1.30 11.70
N GLY A 139 -0.53 2.28 10.90
CA GLY A 139 0.32 3.40 10.54
C GLY A 139 -0.38 4.47 9.71
N PRO A 140 0.14 5.70 9.69
CA PRO A 140 -0.36 6.71 8.77
C PRO A 140 -0.10 6.29 7.32
N PRO A 141 -0.99 6.67 6.37
CA PRO A 141 -0.76 6.37 4.96
C PRO A 141 0.59 6.87 4.45
N ALA A 142 1.14 6.15 3.49
CA ALA A 142 2.44 6.39 2.87
C ALA A 142 3.58 6.54 3.90
N GLY A 143 3.51 5.76 4.99
CA GLY A 143 4.49 5.83 6.09
C GLY A 143 4.56 7.20 6.78
N GLY A 144 3.50 8.01 6.69
CA GLY A 144 3.44 9.35 7.27
C GLY A 144 4.01 10.46 6.39
N ALA A 145 4.56 10.14 5.22
CA ALA A 145 5.09 11.13 4.29
C ALA A 145 3.98 11.88 3.51
N TYR A 146 2.75 11.39 3.53
CA TYR A 146 1.62 12.02 2.87
C TYR A 146 0.29 11.78 3.61
N PRO A 147 0.02 12.59 4.64
CA PRO A 147 -1.14 12.39 5.50
C PRO A 147 -2.45 12.64 4.76
N THR A 148 -3.57 12.11 5.27
CA THR A 148 -4.88 12.18 4.58
C THR A 148 -5.36 13.61 4.37
N SER A 149 -5.03 14.57 5.23
CA SER A 149 -5.40 15.98 5.01
C SER A 149 -4.75 16.63 3.77
N ALA A 150 -3.66 16.04 3.26
CA ALA A 150 -3.01 16.51 2.04
C ALA A 150 -3.66 15.97 0.75
N TRP A 151 -4.54 14.97 0.86
CA TRP A 151 -5.16 14.33 -0.30
C TRP A 151 -6.12 15.29 -0.99
N GLN A 152 -6.05 15.33 -2.31
CA GLN A 152 -6.96 16.14 -3.12
C GLN A 152 -8.17 15.30 -3.57
N PRO A 153 -9.36 15.90 -3.69
CA PRO A 153 -10.52 15.21 -4.29
C PRO A 153 -10.19 14.61 -5.66
N GLY A 154 -10.58 13.35 -5.87
CA GLY A 154 -10.29 12.56 -7.07
C GLY A 154 -8.87 11.99 -7.15
N GLN A 155 -7.94 12.41 -6.28
CA GLN A 155 -6.56 11.90 -6.28
C GLN A 155 -6.53 10.43 -5.87
N VAL A 156 -5.90 9.60 -6.71
CA VAL A 156 -5.54 8.22 -6.34
C VAL A 156 -4.19 8.23 -5.63
N VAL A 157 -4.13 7.59 -4.46
CA VAL A 157 -2.94 7.53 -3.61
C VAL A 157 -2.61 6.08 -3.32
N GLN A 158 -1.39 5.68 -3.65
CA GLN A 158 -0.86 4.39 -3.24
C GLN A 158 -0.23 4.48 -1.84
N ASP A 159 -0.42 3.41 -1.07
CA ASP A 159 -0.04 3.29 0.33
C ASP A 159 0.44 1.87 0.61
N ILE A 160 1.40 1.72 1.53
CA ILE A 160 2.14 0.47 1.74
C ILE A 160 2.36 0.26 3.23
N HIS A 161 1.87 -0.87 3.72
CA HIS A 161 2.07 -1.32 5.09
C HIS A 161 2.90 -2.60 5.10
N LEU A 162 4.12 -2.53 5.65
CA LEU A 162 4.94 -3.71 5.85
C LEU A 162 4.34 -4.55 6.99
N LEU A 163 4.09 -5.83 6.71
CA LEU A 163 3.61 -6.75 7.73
C LEU A 163 4.77 -7.13 8.66
N PRO A 164 4.50 -7.43 9.94
CA PRO A 164 5.54 -7.82 10.88
C PRO A 164 6.36 -9.01 10.36
N PRO A 165 7.70 -8.94 10.39
CA PRO A 165 8.54 -10.02 9.91
C PRO A 165 8.33 -11.27 10.76
N GLY A 166 8.31 -12.44 10.10
CA GLY A 166 8.12 -13.73 10.76
C GLY A 166 6.67 -14.08 11.10
N GLU A 167 5.68 -13.28 10.70
CA GLU A 167 4.27 -13.69 10.82
C GLU A 167 4.00 -14.93 9.95
N ASP A 168 3.48 -15.98 10.59
CA ASP A 168 2.99 -17.17 9.89
C ASP A 168 1.60 -16.90 9.31
N LEU A 169 1.58 -16.44 8.05
CA LEU A 169 0.34 -16.13 7.34
C LEU A 169 -0.58 -17.34 7.14
N SER A 170 -0.09 -18.58 7.30
CA SER A 170 -0.97 -19.77 7.29
C SER A 170 -1.92 -19.81 8.50
N GLN A 171 -1.57 -19.10 9.59
CA GLN A 171 -2.37 -18.95 10.80
C GLN A 171 -3.27 -17.71 10.76
N VAL A 172 -3.15 -16.88 9.72
CA VAL A 172 -3.99 -15.69 9.52
C VAL A 172 -5.16 -16.07 8.63
N ALA A 173 -6.38 -15.90 9.14
CA ALA A 173 -7.60 -16.15 8.37
C ALA A 173 -8.00 -14.95 7.52
N SER A 174 -7.79 -13.74 8.03
CA SER A 174 -8.10 -12.50 7.31
C SER A 174 -7.23 -11.34 7.78
N ILE A 175 -7.11 -10.33 6.93
CA ILE A 175 -6.59 -9.01 7.29
C ILE A 175 -7.79 -8.07 7.42
N ALA A 176 -7.96 -7.46 8.59
CA ALA A 176 -8.96 -6.42 8.80
C ALA A 176 -8.33 -5.03 8.61
N LEU A 177 -8.97 -4.22 7.78
CA LEU A 177 -8.52 -2.90 7.40
C LEU A 177 -9.57 -1.84 7.73
N GLY A 178 -9.12 -0.70 8.25
CA GLY A 178 -9.95 0.50 8.32
C GLY A 178 -9.15 1.72 8.73
N LEU A 179 -9.85 2.81 9.01
CA LEU A 179 -9.26 4.09 9.36
C LEU A 179 -9.75 4.51 10.74
N TYR A 180 -8.88 5.14 11.51
CA TYR A 180 -9.25 5.75 12.79
C TYR A 180 -8.61 7.11 12.97
N ASN A 181 -9.25 7.95 13.77
CA ASN A 181 -8.68 9.22 14.20
C ASN A 181 -7.64 8.95 15.30
N PRO A 182 -6.34 9.21 15.09
CA PRO A 182 -5.31 8.90 16.08
C PRO A 182 -5.42 9.73 17.36
N ALA A 183 -6.08 10.90 17.32
CA ALA A 183 -6.26 11.74 18.50
C ALA A 183 -7.38 11.23 19.43
N THR A 184 -8.39 10.55 18.90
CA THR A 184 -9.55 10.08 19.68
C THR A 184 -9.61 8.55 19.81
N GLY A 185 -8.91 7.81 18.94
CA GLY A 185 -9.02 6.36 18.81
C GLY A 185 -10.31 5.89 18.11
N GLU A 186 -11.15 6.82 17.63
CA GLU A 186 -12.43 6.49 17.01
C GLU A 186 -12.23 5.97 15.59
N ARG A 187 -12.81 4.80 15.29
CA ARG A 187 -12.83 4.24 13.94
C ARG A 187 -13.86 4.96 13.08
N LEU A 188 -13.49 5.21 11.83
CA LEU A 188 -14.44 5.67 10.83
C LEU A 188 -15.38 4.54 10.44
N PRO A 189 -16.71 4.79 10.32
CA PRO A 189 -17.62 3.76 9.86
C PRO A 189 -17.21 3.28 8.47
N ALA A 190 -17.23 1.95 8.27
CA ALA A 190 -16.85 1.33 7.01
C ALA A 190 -18.09 0.75 6.30
N PHE A 191 -18.10 0.81 4.97
CA PHE A 191 -19.20 0.39 4.13
C PHE A 191 -18.67 -0.48 2.98
N GLY A 192 -19.40 -1.54 2.66
CA GLY A 192 -19.11 -2.42 1.52
C GLY A 192 -19.55 -1.79 0.19
N PRO A 193 -19.24 -2.45 -0.95
CA PRO A 193 -19.63 -1.96 -2.28
C PRO A 193 -21.15 -1.86 -2.48
N ASP A 194 -21.93 -2.60 -1.69
CA ASP A 194 -23.39 -2.58 -1.66
C ASP A 194 -23.97 -1.44 -0.79
N GLY A 195 -23.10 -0.64 -0.17
CA GLY A 195 -23.47 0.45 0.74
C GLY A 195 -23.86 -0.01 2.15
N ALA A 196 -23.80 -1.31 2.45
CA ALA A 196 -24.08 -1.82 3.78
C ALA A 196 -22.91 -1.50 4.73
N ARG A 197 -23.22 -1.10 5.97
CA ARG A 197 -22.19 -0.88 7.00
C ARG A 197 -21.55 -2.22 7.37
N LEU A 198 -20.22 -2.25 7.36
CA LEU A 198 -19.43 -3.42 7.67
C LEU A 198 -19.28 -3.60 9.19
N PRO A 199 -19.21 -4.84 9.69
CA PRO A 199 -18.88 -5.12 11.09
C PRO A 199 -17.52 -4.55 11.50
N ASP A 200 -17.37 -4.20 12.79
CA ASP A 200 -16.15 -3.62 13.38
C ASP A 200 -15.61 -2.35 12.72
N ASP A 201 -16.41 -1.75 11.82
CA ASP A 201 -15.99 -0.68 10.93
C ASP A 201 -14.70 -1.04 10.17
N ALA A 202 -14.64 -2.29 9.70
CA ALA A 202 -13.48 -2.84 9.01
C ALA A 202 -13.89 -3.58 7.73
N TRP A 203 -13.12 -3.38 6.67
CA TRP A 203 -13.13 -4.27 5.51
C TRP A 203 -12.22 -5.47 5.78
N LEU A 204 -12.67 -6.67 5.38
CA LEU A 204 -11.93 -7.92 5.59
C LEU A 204 -11.39 -8.45 4.26
N MET A 205 -10.07 -8.61 4.18
CA MET A 205 -9.41 -9.38 3.13
C MET A 205 -9.23 -10.82 3.60
N PRO A 206 -9.93 -11.80 3.03
CA PRO A 206 -9.67 -13.21 3.33
C PRO A 206 -8.29 -13.62 2.78
N LEU A 207 -7.54 -14.43 3.52
CA LEU A 207 -6.26 -15.00 3.08
C LEU A 207 -6.33 -16.52 2.80
N LYS A 208 -7.50 -17.13 3.01
CA LYS A 208 -7.76 -18.55 2.76
C LYS A 208 -8.52 -18.76 1.46
#